data_AF-Q8X7H0-F1
#
_entry.id   AF-Q8X7H0-F1
#
_cell.length_a   1.000
_cell.length_b   1.000
_cell.length_c   1.000
_cell.angle_alpha   90.00
_cell.angle_beta   90.00
_cell.angle_gamma   90.00
#
_symmetry.space_group_name_H-M   'P 1'
#
loop_
_entity.id
_entity.type
_entity.pdbx_description
1 polymer ?
#
loop_
_entity_poly.entity_id
_entity_poly.type
_entity_poly.pdbx_seq_one_letter_code
_entity_poly.pdbx_strand_id
1 'polypeptide(L)'
;MQLRITSRKKLTALLCALGLISIVAIYPRQTVNFFYSTAVQITDYIHFYGYRPVKSFAIHIPASYTIHGIDVSRWQERIDWQRVAKMRDNGIRLQFAFIKATEGEKLVDPYFSRNWQLSRENGLLRGAYHYFSPSVAAPVQARLFLQTVDFSQGDFPAVLDVEERGKLSAKELRKRVSQWLKMVEKSTGKKPVIYSGAVFYHTNLAGYFNEYPWWVAHYYQRRPDNDGMAWRFWQHSDRGQVDGINGSVDFNVFNGTEEELQAFVDGIKETP
;
A
#
# COMPACT_ATOMS: atom_id res chain seq x y z
N MET A 1 -38.17 45.15 -30.02
CA MET A 1 -38.41 44.62 -28.64
C MET A 1 -37.21 43.89 -28.01
N GLN A 2 -36.09 43.62 -28.71
CA GLN A 2 -34.98 42.81 -28.17
C GLN A 2 -33.98 43.53 -27.23
N LEU A 3 -33.74 44.84 -27.39
CA LEU A 3 -32.71 45.58 -26.63
C LEU A 3 -32.94 45.60 -25.10
N ARG A 4 -34.19 45.55 -24.62
CA ARG A 4 -34.50 45.60 -23.18
C ARG A 4 -34.13 44.30 -22.43
N ILE A 5 -34.18 43.14 -23.09
CA ILE A 5 -33.91 41.84 -22.45
C ILE A 5 -32.40 41.67 -22.21
N THR A 6 -31.57 42.06 -23.16
CA THR A 6 -30.10 42.01 -23.04
C THR A 6 -29.60 42.96 -21.96
N SER A 7 -30.18 44.17 -21.87
CA SER A 7 -29.88 45.13 -20.80
C SER A 7 -30.20 44.56 -19.42
N ARG A 8 -31.35 43.91 -19.25
CA ARG A 8 -31.72 43.24 -17.99
C ARG A 8 -30.74 42.13 -17.62
N LYS A 9 -30.40 41.22 -18.54
CA LYS A 9 -29.43 40.14 -18.26
C LYS A 9 -28.05 40.69 -17.86
N LYS A 10 -27.56 41.72 -18.54
CA LYS A 10 -26.29 42.39 -18.19
C LYS A 10 -26.35 43.07 -16.83
N LEU A 11 -27.46 43.76 -16.52
CA LEU A 11 -27.67 44.41 -15.23
C LEU A 11 -27.74 43.37 -14.10
N THR A 12 -28.47 42.27 -14.29
CA THR A 12 -28.53 41.17 -13.33
C THR A 12 -27.15 40.56 -13.08
N ALA A 13 -26.38 40.28 -14.14
CA ALA A 13 -25.01 39.75 -14.00
C ALA A 13 -24.09 40.72 -13.23
N LEU A 14 -24.17 42.03 -13.52
CA LEU A 14 -23.41 43.05 -12.82
C LEU A 14 -23.77 43.14 -11.32
N LEU A 15 -25.06 43.10 -10.99
CA LEU A 15 -25.54 43.11 -9.61
C LEU A 15 -25.07 41.85 -8.84
N CYS A 16 -25.09 40.68 -9.48
CA CYS A 16 -24.53 39.45 -8.90
C CYS A 16 -23.02 39.57 -8.63
N ALA A 17 -22.26 40.12 -9.58
CA ALA A 17 -20.82 40.33 -9.42
C ALA A 17 -20.49 41.31 -8.29
N LEU A 18 -21.21 42.44 -8.22
CA LEU A 18 -21.08 43.41 -7.13
C LEU A 18 -21.45 42.80 -5.77
N GLY A 19 -22.50 41.97 -5.73
CA GLY A 19 -22.88 41.22 -4.53
C GLY A 19 -21.76 40.28 -4.05
N LEU A 20 -21.15 39.53 -4.96
CA LEU A 20 -20.00 38.64 -4.64
C LEU A 20 -18.79 39.43 -4.14
N ILE A 21 -18.42 40.53 -4.81
CA ILE A 21 -17.33 41.40 -4.37
C ILE A 21 -17.60 41.95 -2.96
N SER A 22 -18.85 42.33 -2.69
CA SER A 22 -19.26 42.84 -1.38
C SER A 22 -19.14 41.77 -0.28
N ILE A 23 -19.55 40.53 -0.56
CA ILE A 23 -19.40 39.40 0.38
C ILE A 23 -17.92 39.15 0.69
N VAL A 24 -17.05 39.15 -0.33
CA VAL A 24 -15.60 38.98 -0.17
C VAL A 24 -15.00 40.11 0.67
N ALA A 25 -15.43 41.36 0.43
CA ALA A 25 -14.92 42.53 1.15
C ALA A 25 -15.39 42.58 2.62
N ILE A 26 -16.63 42.20 2.89
CA ILE A 26 -17.22 42.22 4.24
C ILE A 26 -16.73 41.01 5.07
N TYR A 27 -16.56 39.86 4.43
CA TYR A 27 -16.22 38.59 5.08
C TYR A 27 -14.99 37.92 4.44
N PRO A 28 -13.81 38.58 4.37
CA PRO A 28 -12.67 38.05 3.64
C PRO A 28 -12.19 36.73 4.23
N ARG A 29 -12.16 36.61 5.56
CA ARG A 29 -11.74 35.38 6.26
C ARG A 29 -12.71 34.23 6.02
N GLN A 30 -14.01 34.46 6.13
CA GLN A 30 -15.02 33.43 5.88
C GLN A 30 -15.02 33.00 4.42
N THR A 31 -14.81 33.94 3.50
CA THR A 31 -14.76 33.64 2.06
C THR A 31 -13.52 32.82 1.71
N VAL A 32 -12.34 33.19 2.24
CA VAL A 32 -11.11 32.39 2.10
C VAL A 32 -11.30 31.00 2.72
N ASN A 33 -11.87 30.91 3.93
CA ASN A 33 -12.15 29.62 4.58
C ASN A 33 -13.12 28.77 3.76
N PHE A 34 -14.15 29.37 3.15
CA PHE A 34 -15.10 28.68 2.28
C PHE A 34 -14.39 28.12 1.05
N PHE A 35 -13.66 28.95 0.30
CA PHE A 35 -12.92 28.49 -0.88
C PHE A 35 -11.87 27.44 -0.54
N TYR A 36 -11.14 27.61 0.57
CA TYR A 36 -10.20 26.61 1.07
C TYR A 36 -10.91 25.30 1.42
N SER A 37 -12.00 25.36 2.18
CA SER A 37 -12.78 24.17 2.56
C SER A 37 -13.39 23.47 1.34
N THR A 38 -13.90 24.22 0.37
CA THR A 38 -14.42 23.67 -0.89
C THR A 38 -13.30 23.05 -1.72
N ALA A 39 -12.12 23.68 -1.81
CA ALA A 39 -10.97 23.12 -2.52
C ALA A 39 -10.50 21.81 -1.87
N VAL A 40 -10.44 21.75 -0.54
CA VAL A 40 -10.15 20.51 0.21
C VAL A 40 -11.20 19.45 -0.07
N GLN A 41 -12.50 19.78 0.00
CA GLN A 41 -13.58 18.83 -0.30
C GLN A 41 -13.56 18.31 -1.73
N ILE A 42 -13.28 19.17 -2.73
CA ILE A 42 -13.11 18.75 -4.12
C ILE A 42 -11.90 17.85 -4.26
N THR A 43 -10.78 18.21 -3.62
CA THR A 43 -9.55 17.42 -3.63
C THR A 43 -9.77 16.04 -3.01
N ASP A 44 -10.41 15.98 -1.85
CA ASP A 44 -10.79 14.73 -1.18
C ASP A 44 -11.75 13.91 -2.04
N TYR A 45 -12.77 14.54 -2.64
CA TYR A 45 -13.70 13.87 -3.54
C TYR A 45 -12.98 13.24 -4.74
N ILE A 46 -12.02 13.95 -5.34
CA ILE A 46 -11.24 13.45 -6.48
C ILE A 46 -10.30 12.32 -6.06
N HIS A 47 -9.55 12.48 -4.96
CA HIS A 47 -8.58 11.48 -4.49
C HIS A 47 -9.26 10.21 -3.98
N PHE A 48 -10.37 10.35 -3.25
CA PHE A 48 -11.14 9.23 -2.72
C PHE A 48 -12.29 8.79 -3.63
N TYR A 49 -12.35 9.28 -4.87
CA TYR A 49 -13.30 8.75 -5.84
C TYR A 49 -13.01 7.27 -6.10
N GLY A 50 -13.97 6.38 -5.80
CA GLY A 50 -13.77 4.93 -5.85
C GLY A 50 -13.26 4.31 -4.54
N TYR A 51 -13.10 5.10 -3.49
CA TYR A 51 -12.89 4.61 -2.14
C TYR A 51 -14.19 4.62 -1.33
N ARG A 52 -14.26 3.77 -0.30
CA ARG A 52 -15.26 3.83 0.76
C ARG A 52 -14.62 4.21 2.09
N PRO A 53 -15.20 5.13 2.88
CA PRO A 53 -14.75 5.37 4.24
C PRO A 53 -15.04 4.13 5.10
N VAL A 54 -14.06 3.71 5.90
CA VAL A 54 -14.25 2.65 6.89
C VAL A 54 -13.79 3.16 8.23
N LYS A 55 -14.77 3.61 9.03
CA LYS A 55 -14.56 4.45 10.21
C LYS A 55 -13.68 3.76 11.24
N SER A 56 -13.87 2.46 11.45
CA SER A 56 -13.13 1.70 12.46
C SER A 56 -11.65 1.57 12.11
N PHE A 57 -11.30 1.59 10.82
CA PHE A 57 -9.90 1.60 10.37
C PHE A 57 -9.31 3.01 10.24
N ALA A 58 -10.10 4.07 10.49
CA ALA A 58 -9.70 5.47 10.33
C ALA A 58 -9.18 5.86 8.94
N ILE A 59 -9.54 5.10 7.89
CA ILE A 59 -9.08 5.32 6.51
C ILE A 59 -10.20 5.13 5.49
N HIS A 60 -9.88 5.53 4.26
CA HIS A 60 -10.64 5.17 3.07
C HIS A 60 -10.02 3.91 2.45
N ILE A 61 -10.85 2.93 2.07
CA ILE A 61 -10.43 1.70 1.40
C ILE A 61 -10.88 1.71 -0.08
N PRO A 62 -10.02 1.31 -1.04
CA PRO A 62 -10.41 1.14 -2.44
C PRO A 62 -11.60 0.17 -2.58
N ALA A 63 -12.73 0.65 -3.12
CA ALA A 63 -14.00 -0.09 -3.10
C ALA A 63 -14.06 -1.26 -4.08
N SER A 64 -13.18 -1.30 -5.08
CA SER A 64 -13.13 -2.36 -6.09
C SER A 64 -12.42 -3.64 -5.64
N TYR A 65 -11.88 -3.67 -4.42
CA TYR A 65 -11.15 -4.80 -3.87
C TYR A 65 -11.90 -5.36 -2.66
N THR A 66 -11.85 -6.68 -2.53
CA THR A 66 -12.54 -7.44 -1.48
C THR A 66 -11.59 -8.09 -0.49
N ILE A 67 -10.34 -8.30 -0.89
CA ILE A 67 -9.31 -8.99 -0.10
C ILE A 67 -8.35 -7.95 0.46
N HIS A 68 -8.40 -7.76 1.77
CA HIS A 68 -7.65 -6.73 2.49
C HIS A 68 -6.68 -7.36 3.47
N GLY A 69 -5.57 -6.67 3.70
CA GLY A 69 -4.58 -7.07 4.68
C GLY A 69 -3.79 -5.87 5.18
N ILE A 70 -2.83 -6.17 6.04
CA ILE A 70 -1.94 -5.18 6.62
C ILE A 70 -0.50 -5.61 6.45
N ASP A 71 0.43 -4.71 6.68
CA ASP A 71 1.81 -5.09 6.94
C ASP A 71 2.33 -4.42 8.20
N VAL A 72 3.20 -5.15 8.90
CA VAL A 72 3.62 -4.82 10.26
C VAL A 72 5.09 -5.16 10.49
N SER A 73 5.69 -4.47 11.44
CA SER A 73 7.04 -4.69 11.92
C SER A 73 7.11 -4.42 13.42
N ARG A 74 8.32 -4.31 13.96
CA ARG A 74 8.58 -3.87 15.32
C ARG A 74 7.97 -2.52 15.68
N TRP A 75 7.64 -1.68 14.70
CA TRP A 75 7.01 -0.38 14.94
C TRP A 75 5.60 -0.50 15.55
N GLN A 76 4.93 -1.64 15.34
CA GLN A 76 3.62 -1.94 15.95
C GLN A 76 3.74 -2.65 17.31
N GLU A 77 4.97 -2.91 17.77
CA GLU A 77 5.27 -3.58 19.04
C GLU A 77 4.47 -4.88 19.24
N ARG A 78 3.74 -5.01 20.36
CA ARG A 78 2.94 -6.17 20.70
C ARG A 78 1.54 -6.07 20.11
N ILE A 79 1.30 -6.86 19.06
CA ILE A 79 0.00 -6.99 18.40
C ILE A 79 -0.91 -8.01 19.11
N ASP A 80 -2.17 -7.67 19.34
CA ASP A 80 -3.23 -8.62 19.69
C ASP A 80 -3.90 -9.18 18.42
N TRP A 81 -3.36 -10.29 17.92
CA TRP A 81 -3.82 -10.92 16.67
C TRP A 81 -5.26 -11.46 16.76
N GLN A 82 -5.78 -11.73 17.95
CA GLN A 82 -7.17 -12.17 18.11
C GLN A 82 -8.13 -11.01 17.84
N ARG A 83 -7.79 -9.80 18.31
CA ARG A 83 -8.55 -8.58 18.02
C ARG A 83 -8.44 -8.19 16.54
N VAL A 84 -7.23 -8.23 15.99
CA VAL A 84 -6.97 -8.01 14.54
C VAL A 84 -7.86 -8.91 13.69
N ALA A 85 -7.87 -10.22 13.97
CA ALA A 85 -8.63 -11.20 13.21
C ALA A 85 -10.16 -11.07 13.37
N LYS A 86 -10.64 -10.47 14.47
CA LYS A 86 -12.07 -10.23 14.73
C LYS A 86 -12.56 -8.89 14.20
N MET A 87 -11.68 -7.95 13.88
CA MET A 87 -12.09 -6.63 13.43
C MET A 87 -12.86 -6.69 12.10
N ARG A 88 -14.07 -6.13 12.11
CA ARG A 88 -14.96 -6.05 10.95
C ARG A 88 -15.60 -4.67 10.91
N ASP A 89 -15.68 -4.06 9.73
CA ASP A 89 -16.46 -2.85 9.51
C ASP A 89 -16.91 -2.79 8.06
N ASN A 90 -18.19 -2.53 7.83
CA ASN A 90 -18.77 -2.39 6.50
C ASN A 90 -18.44 -3.55 5.52
N GLY A 91 -18.46 -4.78 6.01
CA GLY A 91 -18.12 -5.99 5.24
C GLY A 91 -16.63 -6.19 4.98
N ILE A 92 -15.76 -5.28 5.43
CA ILE A 92 -14.31 -5.43 5.38
C ILE A 92 -13.85 -6.27 6.56
N ARG A 93 -12.89 -7.16 6.27
CA ARG A 93 -12.10 -7.90 7.26
C ARG A 93 -10.64 -7.93 6.83
N LEU A 94 -9.74 -8.11 7.79
CA LEU A 94 -8.34 -8.40 7.51
C LEU A 94 -8.19 -9.91 7.24
N GLN A 95 -7.67 -10.24 6.07
CA GLN A 95 -7.52 -11.62 5.58
C GLN A 95 -6.06 -12.06 5.54
N PHE A 96 -5.15 -11.10 5.40
CA PHE A 96 -3.73 -11.39 5.36
C PHE A 96 -2.87 -10.36 6.09
N ALA A 97 -1.64 -10.75 6.42
CA ALA A 97 -0.62 -9.86 6.97
C ALA A 97 0.77 -10.14 6.38
N PHE A 98 1.48 -9.11 5.93
CA PHE A 98 2.92 -9.17 5.69
C PHE A 98 3.67 -8.76 6.96
N ILE A 99 4.69 -9.52 7.34
CA ILE A 99 5.38 -9.36 8.63
C ILE A 99 6.88 -9.23 8.37
N LYS A 100 7.49 -8.15 8.88
CA LYS A 100 8.93 -7.95 8.73
C LYS A 100 9.67 -9.08 9.44
N ALA A 101 10.51 -9.79 8.71
CA ALA A 101 11.37 -10.81 9.29
C ALA A 101 12.73 -10.24 9.63
N THR A 102 13.39 -9.66 8.63
CA THR A 102 14.80 -9.29 8.74
C THR A 102 15.15 -8.05 7.94
N GLU A 103 16.31 -7.48 8.23
CA GLU A 103 16.86 -6.31 7.56
C GLU A 103 18.38 -6.40 7.49
N GLY A 104 18.93 -6.14 6.30
CA GLY A 104 20.38 -6.08 6.10
C GLY A 104 21.11 -7.35 6.54
N GLU A 105 22.22 -7.19 7.27
CA GLU A 105 23.13 -8.31 7.57
C GLU A 105 22.75 -9.13 8.81
N LYS A 106 22.19 -8.51 9.85
CA LYS A 106 22.01 -9.16 11.17
C LYS A 106 20.70 -8.82 11.87
N LEU A 107 19.93 -7.87 11.37
CA LEU A 107 18.74 -7.40 12.08
C LEU A 107 17.61 -8.40 11.84
N VAL A 108 17.19 -9.06 12.91
CA VAL A 108 15.95 -9.84 12.97
C VAL A 108 14.93 -8.98 13.71
N ASP A 109 13.73 -8.86 13.18
CA ASP A 109 12.67 -8.11 13.85
C ASP A 109 12.31 -8.82 15.16
N PRO A 110 12.39 -8.14 16.32
CA PRO A 110 12.19 -8.76 17.64
C PRO A 110 10.78 -9.32 17.83
N TYR A 111 9.79 -8.86 17.06
CA TYR A 111 8.42 -9.36 17.13
C TYR A 111 8.10 -10.37 16.03
N PHE A 112 9.03 -10.65 15.10
CA PHE A 112 8.77 -11.53 13.95
C PHE A 112 8.22 -12.89 14.37
N SER A 113 8.94 -13.65 15.22
CA SER A 113 8.53 -15.01 15.60
C SER A 113 7.12 -15.05 16.20
N ARG A 114 6.81 -14.09 17.10
CA ARG A 114 5.49 -13.97 17.70
C ARG A 114 4.42 -13.61 16.67
N ASN A 115 4.68 -12.61 15.83
CA ASN A 115 3.71 -12.16 14.82
C ASN A 115 3.49 -13.23 13.75
N TRP A 116 4.56 -13.92 13.35
CA TRP A 116 4.53 -15.05 12.44
C TRP A 116 3.62 -16.14 13.00
N GLN A 117 3.86 -16.62 14.20
CA GLN A 117 3.05 -17.66 14.84
C GLN A 117 1.59 -17.21 15.02
N LEU A 118 1.36 -16.08 15.69
CA LEU A 118 0.02 -15.69 16.13
C LEU A 118 -0.89 -15.22 14.99
N SER A 119 -0.35 -14.65 13.90
CA SER A 119 -1.16 -14.31 12.72
C SER A 119 -1.81 -15.56 12.12
N ARG A 120 -1.04 -16.65 11.96
CA ARG A 120 -1.55 -17.93 11.45
C ARG A 120 -2.52 -18.59 12.41
N GLU A 121 -2.21 -18.62 13.71
CA GLU A 121 -3.13 -19.19 14.72
C GLU A 121 -4.49 -18.47 14.76
N ASN A 122 -4.53 -17.19 14.39
CA ASN A 122 -5.75 -16.41 14.29
C ASN A 122 -6.36 -16.40 12.86
N GLY A 123 -5.86 -17.27 11.97
CA GLY A 123 -6.48 -17.54 10.66
C GLY A 123 -6.18 -16.52 9.56
N LEU A 124 -5.15 -15.69 9.71
CA LEU A 124 -4.69 -14.84 8.61
C LEU A 124 -3.70 -15.59 7.73
N LEU A 125 -3.82 -15.38 6.41
CA LEU A 125 -2.72 -15.66 5.49
C LEU A 125 -1.55 -14.75 5.85
N ARG A 126 -0.32 -15.24 5.73
CA ARG A 126 0.86 -14.48 6.13
C ARG A 126 1.98 -14.58 5.13
N GLY A 127 2.73 -13.49 5.00
CA GLY A 127 3.96 -13.43 4.21
C GLY A 127 5.06 -12.77 5.02
N ALA A 128 6.30 -13.21 4.83
CA ALA A 128 7.46 -12.62 5.49
C ALA A 128 8.21 -11.71 4.51
N TYR A 129 8.64 -10.54 4.97
CA TYR A 129 9.42 -9.61 4.14
C TYR A 129 10.80 -9.29 4.72
N HIS A 130 11.75 -9.05 3.82
CA HIS A 130 13.11 -8.59 4.13
C HIS A 130 13.29 -7.15 3.64
N TYR A 131 13.62 -6.21 4.53
CA TYR A 131 14.01 -4.86 4.12
C TYR A 131 15.44 -4.87 3.57
N PHE A 132 15.58 -4.54 2.28
CA PHE A 132 16.85 -4.57 1.57
C PHE A 132 17.75 -3.39 1.97
N SER A 133 18.94 -3.71 2.50
CA SER A 133 19.99 -2.74 2.75
C SER A 133 20.99 -2.70 1.59
N PRO A 134 21.10 -1.59 0.83
CA PRO A 134 21.99 -1.51 -0.33
C PRO A 134 23.48 -1.55 0.02
N SER A 135 23.85 -1.25 1.27
CA SER A 135 25.23 -1.36 1.76
C SER A 135 25.67 -2.80 2.03
N VAL A 136 24.72 -3.74 2.17
CA VAL A 136 24.98 -5.14 2.49
C VAL A 136 24.96 -6.02 1.24
N ALA A 137 25.81 -7.05 1.19
CA ALA A 137 25.84 -8.00 0.09
C ALA A 137 24.54 -8.83 0.04
N ALA A 138 23.93 -8.95 -1.15
CA ALA A 138 22.66 -9.67 -1.32
C ALA A 138 22.66 -11.13 -0.82
N PRO A 139 23.73 -11.93 -1.01
CA PRO A 139 23.76 -13.29 -0.46
C PRO A 139 23.76 -13.36 1.06
N VAL A 140 24.28 -12.33 1.74
CA VAL A 140 24.28 -12.25 3.20
C VAL A 140 22.86 -11.99 3.70
N GLN A 141 22.18 -11.02 3.08
CA GLN A 141 20.77 -10.68 3.32
C GLN A 141 19.84 -11.88 3.09
N ALA A 142 19.99 -12.59 1.96
CA ALA A 142 19.18 -13.76 1.63
C ALA A 142 19.37 -14.90 2.63
N ARG A 143 20.60 -15.15 3.11
CA ARG A 143 20.86 -16.18 4.12
C ARG A 143 20.22 -15.84 5.46
N LEU A 144 20.34 -14.60 5.92
CA LEU A 144 19.69 -14.16 7.16
C LEU A 144 18.17 -14.38 7.10
N PHE A 145 17.54 -13.97 5.99
CA PHE A 145 16.12 -14.16 5.78
C PHE A 145 15.71 -15.64 5.78
N LEU A 146 16.39 -16.47 4.99
CA LEU A 146 16.11 -17.92 4.90
C LEU A 146 16.40 -18.68 6.20
N GLN A 147 17.31 -18.19 7.05
CA GLN A 147 17.54 -18.76 8.38
C GLN A 147 16.49 -18.36 9.41
N THR A 148 15.77 -17.26 9.16
CA THR A 148 14.81 -16.68 10.11
C THR A 148 13.39 -17.17 9.82
N VAL A 149 13.02 -17.30 8.54
CA VAL A 149 11.66 -17.64 8.12
C VAL A 149 11.55 -19.14 7.82
N ASP A 150 10.81 -19.85 8.68
CA ASP A 150 10.39 -21.22 8.42
C ASP A 150 9.05 -21.20 7.65
N PHE A 151 9.15 -21.26 6.33
CA PHE A 151 7.99 -21.25 5.43
C PHE A 151 7.25 -22.59 5.48
N SER A 152 5.93 -22.52 5.60
CA SER A 152 5.02 -23.67 5.56
C SER A 152 4.04 -23.56 4.38
N GLN A 153 3.34 -24.65 4.07
CA GLN A 153 2.19 -24.59 3.17
C GLN A 153 1.15 -23.60 3.72
N GLY A 154 0.55 -22.80 2.84
CA GLY A 154 -0.36 -21.71 3.21
C GLY A 154 0.30 -20.35 3.42
N ASP A 155 1.63 -20.28 3.46
CA ASP A 155 2.35 -18.99 3.52
C ASP A 155 2.55 -18.40 2.11
N PHE A 156 2.45 -17.07 2.01
CA PHE A 156 2.80 -16.36 0.78
C PHE A 156 4.27 -16.56 0.41
N PRO A 157 4.63 -16.40 -0.87
CA PRO A 157 6.03 -16.25 -1.27
C PRO A 157 6.72 -15.14 -0.46
N ALA A 158 8.02 -15.33 -0.23
CA ALA A 158 8.88 -14.33 0.39
C ALA A 158 8.76 -12.96 -0.31
N VAL A 159 8.85 -11.88 0.45
CA VAL A 159 8.88 -10.52 -0.10
C VAL A 159 10.28 -9.93 0.08
N LEU A 160 10.83 -9.33 -0.99
CA LEU A 160 11.97 -8.43 -0.92
C LEU A 160 11.48 -6.99 -1.00
N ASP A 161 11.65 -6.25 0.08
CA ASP A 161 11.34 -4.83 0.17
C ASP A 161 12.55 -4.01 -0.30
N VAL A 162 12.39 -3.26 -1.39
CA VAL A 162 13.44 -2.44 -2.02
C VAL A 162 12.95 -1.00 -2.20
N GLU A 163 13.30 -0.13 -1.25
CA GLU A 163 12.88 1.27 -1.24
C GLU A 163 14.01 2.28 -1.48
N GLU A 164 15.26 1.86 -1.34
CA GLU A 164 16.41 2.75 -1.49
C GLU A 164 17.58 2.11 -2.23
N ARG A 165 18.34 2.97 -2.91
CA ARG A 165 19.53 2.57 -3.68
C ARG A 165 20.83 2.78 -2.91
N GLY A 166 20.83 3.64 -1.89
CA GLY A 166 22.04 4.09 -1.22
C GLY A 166 23.09 4.60 -2.22
N LYS A 167 24.33 4.08 -2.11
CA LYS A 167 25.46 4.47 -2.98
C LYS A 167 25.56 3.66 -4.28
N LEU A 168 24.75 2.63 -4.48
CA LEU A 168 24.82 1.76 -5.67
C LEU A 168 24.36 2.52 -6.91
N SER A 169 24.89 2.25 -8.10
CA SER A 169 24.19 2.60 -9.34
C SER A 169 22.90 1.77 -9.50
N ALA A 170 21.96 2.21 -10.35
CA ALA A 170 20.74 1.44 -10.61
C ALA A 170 21.07 0.03 -11.16
N LYS A 171 22.11 -0.09 -12.00
CA LYS A 171 22.61 -1.38 -12.50
C LYS A 171 23.12 -2.29 -11.38
N GLU A 172 23.86 -1.75 -10.41
CA GLU A 172 24.34 -2.52 -9.27
C GLU A 172 23.22 -2.93 -8.31
N LEU A 173 22.25 -2.04 -8.07
CA LEU A 173 21.05 -2.38 -7.32
C LEU A 173 20.32 -3.56 -7.97
N ARG A 174 20.05 -3.49 -9.27
CA ARG A 174 19.39 -4.58 -10.01
C ARG A 174 20.15 -5.89 -9.93
N LYS A 175 21.49 -5.84 -10.03
CA LYS A 175 22.34 -7.03 -9.86
C LYS A 175 22.14 -7.66 -8.48
N ARG A 176 22.14 -6.84 -7.41
CA ARG A 176 21.98 -7.32 -6.03
C ARG A 176 20.56 -7.84 -5.76
N VAL A 177 19.54 -7.13 -6.23
CA VAL A 177 18.13 -7.58 -6.18
C VAL A 177 17.97 -8.92 -6.88
N SER A 178 18.49 -9.07 -8.11
CA SER A 178 18.46 -10.34 -8.85
C SER A 178 19.16 -11.49 -8.11
N GLN A 179 20.27 -11.22 -7.43
CA GLN A 179 20.97 -12.22 -6.62
C GLN A 179 20.13 -12.71 -5.44
N TRP A 180 19.50 -11.78 -4.72
CA TRP A 180 18.63 -12.12 -3.59
C TRP A 180 17.42 -12.95 -4.06
N LEU A 181 16.71 -12.47 -5.09
CA LEU A 181 15.52 -13.11 -5.63
C LEU A 181 15.79 -14.55 -6.06
N LYS A 182 16.87 -14.78 -6.82
CA LYS A 182 17.26 -16.12 -7.28
C LYS A 182 17.65 -17.06 -6.15
N MET A 183 18.30 -16.55 -5.11
CA MET A 183 18.67 -17.38 -3.95
C MET A 183 17.44 -17.82 -3.17
N VAL A 184 16.50 -16.91 -2.94
CA VAL A 184 15.26 -17.21 -2.21
C VAL A 184 14.34 -18.09 -3.04
N GLU A 185 14.15 -17.80 -4.32
CA GLU A 185 13.38 -18.64 -5.25
C GLU A 185 13.91 -20.08 -5.29
N LYS A 186 15.23 -20.24 -5.37
CA LYS A 186 15.86 -21.57 -5.34
C LYS A 186 15.60 -22.31 -4.03
N SER A 187 15.56 -21.60 -2.91
CA SER A 187 15.39 -22.20 -1.59
C SER A 187 13.94 -22.54 -1.26
N THR A 188 12.99 -21.72 -1.72
CA THR A 188 11.56 -21.86 -1.37
C THR A 188 10.73 -22.53 -2.48
N GLY A 189 11.26 -22.60 -3.70
CA GLY A 189 10.54 -23.07 -4.88
C GLY A 189 9.46 -22.10 -5.39
N LYS A 190 9.34 -20.91 -4.79
CA LYS A 190 8.35 -19.88 -5.16
C LYS A 190 9.05 -18.58 -5.55
N LYS A 191 8.54 -17.93 -6.59
CA LYS A 191 9.02 -16.60 -7.00
C LYS A 191 8.73 -15.57 -5.90
N PRO A 192 9.76 -14.90 -5.34
CA PRO A 192 9.52 -13.87 -4.35
C PRO A 192 8.76 -12.68 -4.93
N VAL A 193 7.98 -12.01 -4.09
CA VAL A 193 7.36 -10.73 -4.39
C VAL A 193 8.39 -9.62 -4.20
N ILE A 194 8.39 -8.65 -5.09
CA ILE A 194 9.16 -7.41 -4.89
C ILE A 194 8.19 -6.39 -4.30
N TYR A 195 8.52 -5.81 -3.15
CA TYR A 195 7.86 -4.62 -2.66
C TYR A 195 8.69 -3.38 -3.00
N SER A 196 8.04 -2.32 -3.46
CA SER A 196 8.69 -1.03 -3.71
C SER A 196 7.67 0.09 -3.93
N GLY A 197 8.03 1.32 -3.56
CA GLY A 197 7.30 2.52 -3.95
C GLY A 197 7.24 2.69 -5.46
N ALA A 198 6.07 3.05 -6.02
CA ALA A 198 5.85 3.14 -7.47
C ALA A 198 6.93 3.95 -8.21
N VAL A 199 7.26 5.14 -7.71
CA VAL A 199 8.29 6.02 -8.29
C VAL A 199 9.68 5.39 -8.23
N PHE A 200 10.02 4.73 -7.13
CA PHE A 200 11.32 4.07 -6.97
C PHE A 200 11.45 2.88 -7.92
N TYR A 201 10.40 2.06 -8.01
CA TYR A 201 10.34 0.91 -8.91
C TYR A 201 10.52 1.36 -10.36
N HIS A 202 9.74 2.36 -10.80
CA HIS A 202 9.87 2.95 -12.14
C HIS A 202 11.31 3.37 -12.44
N THR A 203 11.91 4.13 -11.52
CA THR A 203 13.24 4.72 -11.72
C THR A 203 14.37 3.68 -11.75
N ASN A 204 14.24 2.57 -11.02
CA ASN A 204 15.37 1.68 -10.74
C ASN A 204 15.20 0.23 -11.22
N LEU A 205 13.97 -0.30 -11.24
CA LEU A 205 13.68 -1.73 -11.34
C LEU A 205 12.82 -2.10 -12.57
N ALA A 206 12.01 -1.17 -13.09
CA ALA A 206 11.10 -1.41 -14.21
C ALA A 206 11.77 -2.01 -15.45
N GLY A 207 11.16 -3.07 -15.99
CA GLY A 207 11.63 -3.80 -17.17
C GLY A 207 12.68 -4.89 -16.91
N TYR A 208 13.10 -5.11 -15.66
CA TYR A 208 14.14 -6.11 -15.32
C TYR A 208 13.65 -7.28 -14.48
N PHE A 209 12.45 -7.21 -13.91
CA PHE A 209 11.92 -8.20 -12.96
C PHE A 209 10.45 -8.54 -13.23
N ASN A 210 10.00 -8.40 -14.48
CA ASN A 210 8.59 -8.59 -14.88
C ASN A 210 8.09 -10.01 -14.61
N GLU A 211 9.00 -10.97 -14.44
CA GLU A 211 8.69 -12.34 -14.09
C GLU A 211 8.35 -12.54 -12.60
N TYR A 212 8.63 -11.56 -11.74
CA TYR A 212 8.35 -11.60 -10.30
C TYR A 212 7.08 -10.80 -9.97
N PRO A 213 6.22 -11.29 -9.05
CA PRO A 213 5.04 -10.54 -8.61
C PRO A 213 5.45 -9.24 -7.92
N TRP A 214 4.66 -8.19 -8.11
CA TRP A 214 4.91 -6.87 -7.53
C TRP A 214 3.87 -6.52 -6.46
N TRP A 215 4.38 -6.05 -5.32
CA TRP A 215 3.65 -5.35 -4.28
C TRP A 215 4.01 -3.86 -4.34
N VAL A 216 3.09 -3.05 -4.83
CA VAL A 216 3.32 -1.61 -5.05
C VAL A 216 2.92 -0.81 -3.83
N ALA A 217 3.81 0.06 -3.34
CA ALA A 217 3.43 1.14 -2.43
C ALA A 217 3.11 2.40 -3.24
N HIS A 218 1.85 2.84 -3.17
CA HIS A 218 1.42 4.08 -3.80
C HIS A 218 0.21 4.64 -3.07
N TYR A 219 0.47 5.46 -2.05
CA TYR A 219 -0.56 5.91 -1.13
C TYR A 219 -1.46 6.97 -1.76
N TYR A 220 -2.73 6.97 -1.32
CA TYR A 220 -3.70 8.03 -1.61
C TYR A 220 -3.98 8.25 -3.11
N GLN A 221 -3.79 7.20 -3.92
CA GLN A 221 -4.09 7.21 -5.34
C GLN A 221 -5.36 6.43 -5.64
N ARG A 222 -6.14 6.83 -6.65
CA ARG A 222 -7.29 6.03 -7.11
C ARG A 222 -6.91 4.60 -7.52
N ARG A 223 -5.73 4.44 -8.09
CA ARG A 223 -5.09 3.16 -8.47
C ARG A 223 -3.57 3.36 -8.39
N PRO A 224 -2.78 2.32 -8.13
CA PRO A 224 -1.34 2.46 -8.19
C PRO A 224 -0.92 2.77 -9.63
N ASP A 225 -0.08 3.80 -9.81
CA ASP A 225 0.71 3.91 -11.02
C ASP A 225 1.60 2.67 -11.15
N ASN A 226 1.53 2.03 -12.31
CA ASN A 226 2.17 0.76 -12.59
C ASN A 226 2.83 0.70 -13.97
N ASP A 227 2.78 1.76 -14.77
CA ASP A 227 3.26 1.77 -16.17
C ASP A 227 2.73 0.60 -17.02
N GLY A 228 1.54 0.08 -16.70
CA GLY A 228 0.99 -1.12 -17.36
C GLY A 228 1.58 -2.46 -16.88
N MET A 229 2.48 -2.47 -15.91
CA MET A 229 3.01 -3.68 -15.29
C MET A 229 1.97 -4.32 -14.37
N ALA A 230 1.86 -5.65 -14.43
CA ALA A 230 1.02 -6.41 -13.52
C ALA A 230 1.52 -6.29 -12.06
N TRP A 231 0.59 -6.19 -11.13
CA TRP A 231 0.84 -6.18 -9.69
C TRP A 231 -0.18 -7.07 -8.99
N ARG A 232 0.19 -7.60 -7.82
CA ARG A 232 -0.63 -8.51 -7.02
C ARG A 232 -1.06 -7.92 -5.69
N PHE A 233 -0.25 -7.06 -5.09
CA PHE A 233 -0.60 -6.36 -3.87
C PHE A 233 -0.40 -4.85 -4.03
N TRP A 234 -1.23 -4.07 -3.37
CA TRP A 234 -1.10 -2.62 -3.33
C TRP A 234 -1.23 -2.12 -1.91
N GLN A 235 -0.16 -1.55 -1.38
CA GLN A 235 -0.16 -0.78 -0.14
C GLN A 235 -0.67 0.62 -0.45
N HIS A 236 -1.89 0.91 0.00
CA HIS A 236 -2.65 2.08 -0.41
C HIS A 236 -2.74 3.16 0.68
N SER A 237 -2.30 2.86 1.90
CA SER A 237 -2.36 3.76 3.06
C SER A 237 -1.36 3.35 4.12
N ASP A 238 -0.72 4.34 4.75
CA ASP A 238 0.19 4.22 5.91
C ASP A 238 -0.44 4.72 7.23
N ARG A 239 -1.76 4.98 7.23
CA ARG A 239 -2.48 5.64 8.34
C ARG A 239 -3.62 4.82 8.95
N GLY A 240 -3.69 3.54 8.62
CA GLY A 240 -4.75 2.68 9.14
C GLY A 240 -4.69 2.52 10.66
N GLN A 241 -5.84 2.32 11.29
CA GLN A 241 -5.94 1.87 12.67
C GLN A 241 -6.51 0.47 12.69
N VAL A 242 -5.98 -0.41 13.55
CA VAL A 242 -6.47 -1.78 13.69
C VAL A 242 -6.67 -2.08 15.15
N ASP A 243 -7.83 -2.63 15.48
CA ASP A 243 -8.11 -3.11 16.83
C ASP A 243 -7.08 -4.17 17.25
N GLY A 244 -6.39 -3.93 18.36
CA GLY A 244 -5.28 -4.78 18.81
C GLY A 244 -3.88 -4.34 18.34
N ILE A 245 -3.76 -3.24 17.60
CA ILE A 245 -2.48 -2.63 17.22
C ILE A 245 -2.44 -1.19 17.71
N ASN A 246 -1.34 -0.82 18.38
CA ASN A 246 -1.10 0.57 18.78
C ASN A 246 -0.46 1.34 17.63
N GLY A 247 -0.98 2.54 17.35
CA GLY A 247 -0.45 3.42 16.30
C GLY A 247 -0.95 3.10 14.90
N SER A 248 -0.32 3.72 13.91
CA SER A 248 -0.68 3.54 12.50
C SER A 248 -0.21 2.20 11.95
N VAL A 249 -0.97 1.69 10.98
CA VAL A 249 -0.73 0.42 10.31
C VAL A 249 -0.89 0.62 8.81
N ASP A 250 0.00 -0.03 8.05
CA ASP A 250 -0.02 -0.01 6.61
C ASP A 250 -1.10 -0.96 6.08
N PHE A 251 -1.89 -0.49 5.12
CA PHE A 251 -3.06 -1.19 4.58
C PHE A 251 -2.86 -1.59 3.12
N ASN A 252 -3.22 -2.84 2.85
CA ASN A 252 -2.97 -3.51 1.59
C ASN A 252 -4.26 -4.11 1.01
N VAL A 253 -4.29 -4.20 -0.32
CA VAL A 253 -5.27 -5.00 -1.06
C VAL A 253 -4.58 -6.02 -1.95
N PHE A 254 -5.21 -7.17 -2.16
CA PHE A 254 -4.83 -8.12 -3.21
C PHE A 254 -5.64 -7.85 -4.48
N ASN A 255 -4.98 -7.94 -5.64
CA ASN A 255 -5.58 -7.79 -6.95
C ASN A 255 -6.01 -9.16 -7.51
N GLY A 256 -7.23 -9.57 -7.16
CA GLY A 256 -7.84 -10.80 -7.63
C GLY A 256 -8.97 -11.29 -6.72
N THR A 257 -9.48 -12.47 -7.06
CA THR A 257 -10.49 -13.27 -6.36
C THR A 257 -9.85 -14.11 -5.24
N GLU A 258 -10.67 -14.75 -4.41
CA GLU A 258 -10.19 -15.67 -3.35
C GLU A 258 -9.53 -16.92 -3.97
N GLU A 259 -10.03 -17.37 -5.13
CA GLU A 259 -9.44 -18.47 -5.89
C GLU A 259 -8.05 -18.11 -6.42
N GLU A 260 -7.88 -16.91 -6.99
CA GLU A 260 -6.58 -16.39 -7.43
C GLU A 260 -5.62 -16.18 -6.26
N LEU A 261 -6.12 -15.73 -5.10
CA LEU A 261 -5.33 -15.61 -3.88
C LEU A 261 -4.81 -16.99 -3.43
N GLN A 262 -5.68 -17.99 -3.42
CA GLN A 262 -5.31 -19.36 -3.04
C GLN A 262 -4.30 -19.95 -4.03
N ALA A 263 -4.51 -19.78 -5.34
CA ALA A 263 -3.55 -20.19 -6.36
C ALA A 263 -2.18 -19.51 -6.19
N PHE A 264 -2.18 -18.22 -5.83
CA PHE A 264 -0.96 -17.47 -5.53
C PHE A 264 -0.23 -18.01 -4.29
N VAL A 265 -0.96 -18.33 -3.22
CA VAL A 265 -0.42 -18.97 -2.01
C VAL A 265 0.18 -20.33 -2.35
N ASP A 266 -0.49 -21.14 -3.17
CA ASP A 266 -0.04 -22.49 -3.53
C ASP A 266 1.11 -22.49 -4.56
N GLY A 267 1.43 -21.34 -5.16
CA GLY A 267 2.47 -21.22 -6.18
C GLY A 267 2.08 -21.84 -7.52
N ILE A 268 0.77 -22.03 -7.76
CA ILE A 268 0.24 -22.50 -9.03
C ILE A 268 0.39 -21.36 -10.04
N LYS A 269 1.04 -21.62 -11.18
CA LYS A 269 1.05 -20.65 -12.28
C LYS A 269 -0.38 -20.49 -12.78
N GLU A 270 -0.93 -19.28 -12.71
CA GLU A 270 -2.15 -18.96 -13.43
C GLU A 270 -1.95 -19.26 -14.91
N THR A 271 -2.92 -19.96 -15.50
CA THR A 271 -2.93 -20.19 -16.95
C THR A 271 -3.44 -18.88 -17.57
N PRO A 272 -2.76 -18.33 -18.60
CA PRO A 272 -3.21 -17.10 -19.27
C PRO A 272 -4.65 -17.18 -19.81
#